data_AF-A0A2H0AU42-F1
#
_entry.id   AF-A0A2H0AU42-F1
#
_cell.length_a   1.000
_cell.length_b   1.000
_cell.length_c   1.000
_cell.angle_alpha   90.00
_cell.angle_beta   90.00
_cell.angle_gamma   90.00
#
_symmetry.space_group_name_H-M   'P 1'
#
loop_
_entity.id
_entity.type
_entity.pdbx_description
1 polymer ?
#
loop_
_entity_poly.entity_id
_entity_poly.type
_entity_poly.pdbx_seq_one_letter_code
_entity_poly.pdbx_strand_id
1 'polypeptide(L)' 'MHIKLSFLGAARNVTGSRYLAEVNDVRFLVDCGLYQERELKGRNWEPFLIPPDSIDAVLLTHAHLDHC' A
#
# COMPACT_ATOMS: atom_id res chain seq x y z
N MET A 1 17.18 14.20 8.58
CA MET A 1 16.46 12.96 8.27
C MET A 1 15.05 13.35 7.84
N HIS A 2 14.72 13.15 6.58
CA HIS A 2 13.38 13.43 6.06
C HIS A 2 12.61 12.10 6.01
N ILE A 3 11.49 12.05 6.72
CA ILE A 3 10.60 10.89 6.73
C ILE A 3 9.26 11.37 6.21
N LYS A 4 8.71 10.65 5.24
CA LYS A 4 7.35 10.88 4.73
C LYS A 4 6.59 9.56 4.72
N LEU A 5 5.39 9.59 5.28
CA LEU A 5 4.46 8.47 5.26
C LEU A 5 3.24 8.85 4.42
N SER A 6 2.90 8.03 3.43
CA SER A 6 1.72 8.20 2.59
C SER A 6 0.76 7.02 2.75
N PHE A 7 -0.52 7.32 2.93
CA PHE A 7 -1.59 6.33 3.05
C PHE A 7 -2.19 6.10 1.67
N LEU A 8 -1.84 4.98 1.04
CA LEU A 8 -2.27 4.65 -0.33
C LEU A 8 -3.52 3.75 -0.34
N GLY A 9 -3.88 3.16 0.80
CA GLY A 9 -5.09 2.38 1.00
C GLY A 9 -5.43 2.25 2.49
N ALA A 10 -6.50 1.51 2.82
CA ALA A 10 -7.10 1.47 4.15
C ALA A 10 -7.33 2.86 4.77
N ALA A 11 -7.58 3.87 3.93
CA ALA A 11 -7.76 5.26 4.32
C ALA A 11 -9.26 5.56 4.39
N ARG A 12 -9.81 5.52 5.62
CA ARG A 12 -11.26 5.58 5.90
C ARG A 12 -12.05 4.38 5.35
N ASN A 13 -11.40 3.22 5.22
CA ASN A 13 -12.00 1.92 4.94
C ASN A 13 -11.17 0.81 5.61
N VAL A 14 -11.60 -0.45 5.58
CA VAL A 14 -10.91 -1.55 6.31
C VAL A 14 -9.85 -2.22 5.45
N THR A 15 -10.16 -2.52 4.18
CA THR A 15 -9.28 -3.37 3.37
C THR A 15 -8.36 -2.59 2.42
N GLY A 16 -7.46 -3.29 1.72
CA GLY A 16 -6.51 -2.67 0.81
C GLY A 16 -5.38 -1.94 1.54
N SER A 17 -4.89 -2.50 2.65
CA SER A 17 -3.79 -1.93 3.44
C SER A 17 -2.56 -1.74 2.56
N ARG A 18 -2.10 -0.49 2.47
CA ARG A 18 -0.96 -0.09 1.63
C ARG A 18 -0.42 1.26 2.09
N TYR A 19 0.80 1.25 2.62
CA TYR A 19 1.43 2.46 3.15
C TYR A 19 2.82 2.62 2.55
N LEU A 20 3.12 3.82 2.03
CA LEU A 20 4.44 4.13 1.49
C LEU A 20 5.25 4.90 2.53
N ALA A 21 6.36 4.32 2.94
CA ALA A 21 7.34 4.99 3.78
C ALA A 21 8.55 5.40 2.93
N GLU A 22 8.89 6.68 2.97
CA GLU A 22 10.05 7.26 2.29
C GLU A 22 10.99 7.80 3.38
N VAL A 23 12.20 7.23 3.45
CA VAL A 23 13.22 7.57 4.45
C VAL A 23 14.56 7.73 3.75
N ASN A 24 15.06 8.98 3.69
CA ASN A 24 16.21 9.34 2.86
C ASN A 24 15.96 8.91 1.39
N ASP A 25 16.82 8.07 0.82
CA ASP A 25 16.70 7.57 -0.56
C ASP A 25 16.04 6.19 -0.66
N VAL A 26 15.48 5.67 0.45
CA VAL A 26 14.80 4.38 0.49
C VAL A 26 13.29 4.57 0.52
N ARG A 27 12.59 3.84 -0.36
CA ARG A 27 11.14 3.77 -0.47
C ARG A 27 10.69 2.34 -0.27
N PHE A 28 9.96 2.08 0.81
CA PHE A 28 9.37 0.76 1.05
C PHE A 28 7.86 0.84 1.27
N LEU A 29 7.16 -0.20 0.81
CA LEU A 29 5.76 -0.40 1.14
C LEU A 29 5.64 -1.22 2.43
N VAL A 30 4.68 -0.85 3.26
CA VAL A 30 4.12 -1.72 4.30
C VAL A 30 2.76 -2.18 3.80
N ASP A 31 2.61 -3.48 3.63
CA ASP A 31 1.47 -4.17 3.03
C ASP A 31 1.18 -3.78 1.57
N CYS A 32 0.46 -4.65 0.84
CA CYS A 32 0.04 -4.44 -0.54
C CYS A 32 -1.37 -4.99 -0.84
N GLY A 33 -2.23 -5.01 0.18
CA GLY A 33 -3.50 -5.72 0.19
C GLY A 33 -4.50 -5.36 -0.90
N LEU A 34 -5.46 -6.27 -1.09
CA LEU A 34 -6.63 -6.08 -1.95
C LEU A 34 -7.79 -5.40 -1.23
N TYR A 35 -8.56 -4.61 -1.99
CA TYR A 35 -9.86 -4.11 -1.57
C TYR A 35 -10.94 -5.20 -1.67
N GLN A 36 -11.71 -5.43 -0.60
CA GLN A 36 -12.74 -6.49 -0.54
C GLN A 36 -14.16 -5.93 -0.37
N GLU A 37 -14.34 -4.70 0.12
CA GLU A 37 -15.67 -4.08 0.21
C GLU A 37 -16.25 -3.90 -1.20
N ARG A 38 -17.53 -4.26 -1.39
CA ARG A 38 -18.16 -4.31 -2.71
C ARG A 38 -18.03 -3.00 -3.49
N GLU A 39 -18.15 -1.87 -2.81
CA GLU A 39 -18.06 -0.52 -3.40
C GLU A 39 -16.62 -0.14 -3.79
N LEU A 40 -15.61 -0.77 -3.19
CA LEU A 40 -14.19 -0.45 -3.38
C LEU A 40 -13.45 -1.47 -4.24
N LYS A 41 -14.02 -2.65 -4.52
CA LYS A 41 -13.40 -3.71 -5.33
C LYS A 41 -12.87 -3.24 -6.69
N GLY A 42 -13.49 -2.23 -7.29
CA GLY A 42 -13.03 -1.64 -8.55
C GLY A 42 -11.59 -1.11 -8.49
N ARG A 43 -11.15 -0.63 -7.32
CA ARG A 43 -9.81 -0.08 -7.09
C ARG A 43 -8.68 -1.10 -7.28
N ASN A 44 -8.98 -2.40 -7.17
CA ASN A 44 -7.99 -3.44 -7.44
C ASN A 44 -7.52 -3.47 -8.91
N TRP A 45 -8.30 -2.86 -9.81
CA TRP A 45 -8.01 -2.78 -11.24
C TRP A 45 -7.53 -1.39 -11.67
N GLU A 46 -7.49 -0.42 -10.76
CA GLU A 46 -6.91 0.89 -11.03
C GLU A 46 -5.38 0.77 -11.14
N PRO A 47 -4.73 1.62 -11.94
CA PRO A 47 -3.27 1.70 -11.98
C PRO A 47 -2.70 1.90 -10.57
N PHE A 48 -1.55 1.30 -10.30
CA PHE A 48 -0.87 1.49 -9.03
C PHE A 48 -0.52 2.98 -8.85
N LEU A 49 -0.78 3.53 -7.65
CA LEU A 49 -0.61 4.96 -7.35
C LEU A 49 0.85 5.43 -7.43
N ILE A 50 1.80 4.50 -7.46
CA ILE A 50 3.23 4.75 -7.63
C ILE A 50 3.81 3.73 -8.63
N PRO A 51 4.90 4.07 -9.35
CA PRO A 51 5.58 3.09 -10.19
C PRO A 51 6.12 1.92 -9.33
N PRO A 52 5.75 0.66 -9.59
CA PRO A 52 6.20 -0.46 -8.77
C PRO A 52 7.72 -0.67 -8.77
N ASP A 53 8.38 -0.31 -9.85
CA ASP A 53 9.85 -0.33 -10.02
C ASP A 53 10.58 0.72 -9.18
N SER A 54 9.85 1.70 -8.61
CA SER A 54 10.42 2.70 -7.71
C SER A 54 10.52 2.24 -6.24
N ILE A 55 10.04 1.03 -5.91
CA ILE A 55 9.92 0.54 -4.55
C ILE A 55 11.07 -0.43 -4.26
N ASP A 56 11.86 -0.14 -3.23
CA ASP A 56 13.03 -0.97 -2.87
C ASP A 56 12.65 -2.26 -2.17
N ALA A 57 11.57 -2.24 -1.38
CA ALA A 57 11.09 -3.39 -0.61
C ALA A 57 9.60 -3.32 -0.29
N VAL A 58 9.00 -4.49 -0.06
CA VAL A 58 7.64 -4.64 0.48
C VAL A 58 7.74 -5.44 1.77
N LEU A 59 7.22 -4.89 2.87
CA LEU A 59 7.08 -5.56 4.15
C LEU A 59 5.62 -6.00 4.33
N LEU A 60 5.38 -7.32 4.33
CA LEU A 60 4.07 -7.87 4.65
C LEU A 60 3.97 -8.10 6.16
N THR A 61 2.99 -7.49 6.79
CA THR A 61 2.80 -7.59 8.25
C THR A 61 2.28 -8.97 8.67
N HIS A 62 1.36 -9.55 7.88
CA HIS A 62 0.79 -10.87 8.07
C HIS A 62 0.07 -11.35 6.79
N ALA A 63 -0.46 -12.58 6.80
CA ALA A 63 -0.95 -13.27 5.60
C ALA A 63 -2.43 -13.03 5.25
N HIS A 64 -3.09 -12.02 5.79
CA HIS A 64 -4.47 -11.69 5.37
C HIS A 64 -4.48 -11.03 3.99
N LEU A 65 -5.53 -11.32 3.20
CA LEU A 65 -5.62 -10.89 1.80
C LEU A 65 -5.75 -9.37 1.60
N ASP A 66 -6.25 -8.67 2.60
CA ASP A 66 -6.27 -7.21 2.66
C ASP A 66 -4.95 -6.59 3.15
N HIS A 67 -3.91 -7.41 3.36
CA HIS A 67 -2.54 -7.00 3.69
C HIS A 67 -1.48 -7.51 2.68
N CYS A 68 -1.66 -8.68 2.06
CA CYS A 68 -0.67 -9.26 1.13
C CYS A 68 -0.78 -8.78 -0.32
#